data_AF-A0A4R8B8P8-F1
#
_entry.id   AF-A0A4R8B8P8-F1
#
_cell.length_a   1.000
_cell.length_b   1.000
_cell.length_c   1.000
_cell.angle_alpha   90.00
_cell.angle_beta   90.00
_cell.angle_gamma   90.00
#
_symmetry.space_group_name_H-M   'P 1'
#
loop_
_entity.id
_entity.type
_entity.pdbx_description
1 polymer ?
#
loop_
_entity_poly.entity_id
_entity_poly.type
_entity_poly.pdbx_seq_one_letter_code
_entity_poly.pdbx_strand_id
1 'polypeptide(L)'
;MSEKHYVVQGAVCQCSLSVAPETDKIVVKTQGKHFGNEKETSKKLLATTKEIGQTLEKNTFGKCKKQPTGNDFKPCQAVITKWTGFYEKVTLSNQGKILLEDSKATCPLGAPDCIKIIDHGQIAEPSEQNFKTINPMLHNMINPMVDVRDLYTQEAKHEGIIFNQ
;
A
#
# COMPACT_ATOMS: atom_id res chain seq x y z
N MET A 1 -18.44 0.91 -3.37
CA MET A 1 -17.32 1.84 -3.12
C MET A 1 -16.08 0.97 -3.02
N SER A 2 -15.18 0.99 -4.00
CA SER A 2 -13.93 0.21 -3.90
C SER A 2 -13.16 0.68 -2.66
N GLU A 3 -12.78 -0.27 -1.81
CA GLU A 3 -11.87 -0.05 -0.69
C GLU A 3 -10.53 0.40 -1.28
N LYS A 4 -10.22 1.70 -1.15
CA LYS A 4 -8.92 2.23 -1.62
C LYS A 4 -7.92 2.13 -0.50
N HIS A 5 -6.79 1.47 -0.77
CA HIS A 5 -5.72 1.30 0.20
C HIS A 5 -4.72 2.47 0.15
N TYR A 6 -4.19 2.84 1.31
CA TYR A 6 -3.11 3.81 1.43
C TYR A 6 -1.77 3.17 1.13
N VAL A 7 -0.89 3.91 0.49
CA VAL A 7 0.45 3.43 0.14
C VAL A 7 1.38 3.63 1.34
N VAL A 8 2.11 2.58 1.71
CA VAL A 8 3.07 2.61 2.81
C VAL A 8 4.48 2.28 2.34
N GLN A 9 5.45 2.48 3.22
CA GLN A 9 6.84 2.09 2.99
C GLN A 9 6.96 0.63 2.57
N GLY A 10 7.74 0.37 1.52
CA GLY A 10 7.89 -0.94 0.91
C GLY A 10 6.86 -1.24 -0.19
N ALA A 11 5.97 -0.30 -0.51
CA ALA A 11 5.09 -0.38 -1.67
C ALA A 11 5.88 -0.62 -2.96
N VAL A 12 5.40 -1.53 -3.80
CA VAL A 12 6.06 -1.92 -5.04
C VAL A 12 5.52 -1.08 -6.19
N CYS A 13 6.43 -0.50 -6.95
CA CYS A 13 6.17 0.32 -8.12
C CYS A 13 6.70 -0.34 -9.38
N GLN A 14 6.06 -0.04 -10.50
CA GLN A 14 6.45 -0.50 -11.82
C GLN A 14 6.33 0.63 -12.85
N CYS A 15 7.35 0.76 -13.71
CA CYS A 15 7.31 1.68 -14.83
C CYS A 15 6.74 1.01 -16.08
N SER A 16 5.69 1.61 -16.65
CA SER A 16 5.05 1.15 -17.91
C SER A 16 5.96 1.28 -19.14
N LEU A 17 7.00 2.11 -19.04
CA LEU A 17 7.95 2.37 -20.12
C LEU A 17 9.23 1.53 -20.01
N SER A 18 9.31 0.63 -19.03
CA SER A 18 10.43 -0.29 -18.95
C SER A 18 10.38 -1.35 -20.06
N VAL A 19 11.54 -1.72 -20.57
CA VAL A 19 11.71 -2.80 -21.56
C VAL A 19 11.36 -4.15 -20.94
N ALA A 20 11.84 -4.39 -19.72
CA ALA A 20 11.51 -5.56 -18.91
C ALA A 20 10.65 -5.10 -17.73
N PRO A 21 9.64 -5.86 -17.28
CA PRO A 21 8.81 -5.49 -16.15
C PRO A 21 9.57 -5.64 -14.83
N GLU A 22 10.54 -4.77 -14.59
CA GLU A 22 11.22 -4.67 -13.29
C GLU A 22 10.41 -3.80 -12.34
N THR A 23 10.42 -4.23 -11.08
CA THR A 23 9.68 -3.61 -10.00
C THR A 23 10.64 -3.15 -8.90
N ASP A 24 10.34 -2.02 -8.28
CA ASP A 24 11.16 -1.44 -7.22
C ASP A 24 10.29 -0.98 -6.05
N LYS A 25 10.88 -0.85 -4.85
CA LYS A 25 10.15 -0.53 -3.62
C LYS A 25 10.33 0.94 -3.24
N ILE A 26 9.25 1.59 -2.82
CA ILE A 26 9.29 2.96 -2.27
C ILE A 26 9.86 2.94 -0.86
N VAL A 27 10.82 3.81 -0.61
CA VAL A 27 11.38 4.15 0.69
C VAL A 27 10.93 5.55 1.06
N VAL A 28 10.12 5.66 2.12
CA VAL A 28 9.62 6.95 2.62
C VAL A 28 10.75 7.65 3.37
N LYS A 29 11.21 8.80 2.86
CA LYS A 29 12.28 9.60 3.48
C LYS A 29 11.79 10.94 4.03
N THR A 30 10.61 11.40 3.62
CA THR A 30 10.14 12.76 3.94
C THR A 30 9.44 12.90 5.28
N GLN A 31 9.04 11.78 5.90
CA GLN A 31 8.34 11.81 7.17
C GLN A 31 8.61 10.57 8.01
N GLY A 32 8.65 10.76 9.33
CA GLY A 32 8.88 9.70 10.32
C GLY A 32 7.78 9.53 11.36
N LYS A 33 6.65 10.25 11.21
CA LYS A 33 5.61 10.38 12.26
C LYS A 33 4.27 9.74 11.92
N HIS A 34 3.96 9.58 10.64
CA HIS A 34 2.64 9.16 10.17
C HIS A 34 2.73 7.72 9.67
N PHE A 35 2.10 6.80 10.40
CA PHE A 35 2.12 5.37 10.13
C PHE A 35 0.80 4.91 9.51
N GLY A 36 0.88 4.02 8.52
CA GLY A 36 -0.30 3.53 7.80
C GLY A 36 -0.93 2.29 8.41
N ASN A 37 -0.21 1.57 9.26
CA ASN A 37 -0.69 0.38 9.96
C ASN A 37 -0.71 0.64 11.47
N GLU A 38 -1.90 0.57 12.06
CA GLU A 38 -2.13 0.61 13.49
C GLU A 38 -2.16 -0.83 14.03
N LYS A 39 -0.96 -1.38 14.29
CA LYS A 39 -0.66 -2.45 15.25
C LYS A 39 0.86 -2.64 15.33
N GLU A 40 1.35 -2.55 16.56
CA GLU A 40 2.72 -2.38 17.08
C GLU A 40 3.93 -2.99 16.34
N THR A 41 3.76 -4.00 15.48
CA THR A 41 4.89 -4.76 14.88
C THR A 41 5.32 -4.24 13.49
N SER A 42 4.46 -3.51 12.78
CA SER A 42 4.74 -3.03 11.41
C SER A 42 4.55 -1.53 11.28
N LYS A 43 5.39 -0.73 11.94
CA LYS A 43 5.42 0.73 11.82
C LYS A 43 5.89 1.17 10.42
N LYS A 44 5.10 0.90 9.39
CA LYS A 44 5.35 1.32 8.01
C LYS A 44 4.88 2.76 7.84
N LEU A 45 5.81 3.62 7.43
CA LEU A 45 5.54 5.04 7.20
C LEU A 45 4.62 5.20 6.00
N LEU A 46 3.67 6.15 6.07
CA LEU A 46 2.82 6.48 4.93
C LEU A 46 3.64 7.15 3.83
N ALA A 47 3.43 6.77 2.59
CA ALA A 47 4.04 7.44 1.45
C ALA A 47 3.26 8.73 1.12
N THR A 48 3.97 9.81 0.81
CA THR A 48 3.36 11.11 0.50
C THR A 48 3.81 11.65 -0.84
N THR A 49 3.06 12.61 -1.37
CA THR A 49 3.41 13.32 -2.62
C THR A 49 4.74 14.07 -2.57
N LYS A 50 5.33 14.24 -1.38
CA LYS A 50 6.64 14.87 -1.19
C LYS A 50 7.79 13.90 -1.45
N GLU A 51 7.52 12.59 -1.61
CA GLU A 51 8.52 11.58 -2.00
C GLU A 51 8.93 11.77 -3.48
N ILE A 52 9.69 12.84 -3.72
CA ILE A 52 10.22 13.27 -5.01
C ILE A 52 11.73 13.00 -5.01
N GLY A 53 12.29 12.65 -6.16
CA GLY A 53 13.70 12.33 -6.32
C GLY A 53 13.98 10.82 -6.31
N GLN A 54 15.10 10.43 -5.71
CA GLN A 54 15.55 9.04 -5.56
C GLN A 54 15.03 8.45 -4.24
N THR A 55 13.74 8.13 -4.24
CA THR A 55 13.02 7.57 -3.09
C THR A 55 12.75 6.08 -3.24
N LEU A 56 13.30 5.43 -4.27
CA LEU A 56 13.20 3.97 -4.42
C LEU A 56 14.44 3.28 -3.85
N GLU A 57 14.33 1.98 -3.58
CA GLU A 57 15.42 1.17 -3.04
C GLU A 57 16.52 0.93 -4.09
N LYS A 58 16.15 0.43 -5.27
CA LYS A 58 17.11 0.17 -6.36
C LYS A 58 17.34 1.39 -7.26
N ASN A 59 16.44 2.36 -7.24
CA ASN A 59 16.46 3.58 -8.07
C ASN A 59 16.55 3.30 -9.58
N THR A 60 16.13 2.11 -10.00
CA THR A 60 16.13 1.69 -11.40
C THR A 60 14.98 0.72 -11.66
N PHE A 61 14.38 0.85 -12.84
CA PHE A 61 13.40 -0.09 -13.37
C PHE A 61 13.99 -0.89 -14.55
N GLY A 62 15.31 -1.03 -14.61
CA GLY A 62 16.00 -1.73 -15.69
C GLY A 62 16.29 -0.81 -16.86
N LYS A 63 15.85 -1.14 -18.07
CA LYS A 63 16.09 -0.35 -19.30
C LYS A 63 14.87 0.46 -19.72
N CYS A 64 15.06 1.73 -20.10
CA CYS A 64 13.97 2.63 -20.46
C CYS A 64 13.73 2.69 -21.98
N LYS A 65 12.52 2.37 -22.46
CA LYS A 65 12.15 2.45 -23.88
C LYS A 65 12.25 3.87 -24.46
N LYS A 66 12.18 4.90 -23.61
CA LYS A 66 12.27 6.32 -24.01
C LYS A 66 13.71 6.82 -24.17
N GLN A 67 14.71 6.02 -23.82
CA GLN A 67 16.12 6.37 -23.98
C GLN A 67 16.85 5.37 -24.88
N PRO A 68 16.55 5.36 -26.20
CA PRO A 68 17.33 4.57 -27.15
C PRO A 68 18.76 5.11 -27.22
N THR A 69 19.74 4.20 -27.31
CA THR A 69 21.16 4.51 -27.51
C THR A 69 21.74 3.47 -28.45
N GLY A 70 21.83 3.84 -29.73
CA GLY A 70 22.24 2.92 -30.79
C GLY A 70 21.32 1.70 -30.86
N ASN A 71 21.89 0.52 -30.64
CA ASN A 71 21.20 -0.78 -30.66
C ASN A 71 20.63 -1.22 -29.31
N ASP A 72 20.79 -0.43 -28.24
CA ASP A 72 20.32 -0.77 -26.90
C ASP A 72 19.62 0.42 -26.22
N PHE A 73 19.07 0.21 -25.03
CA PHE A 73 18.39 1.23 -24.23
C PHE A 73 19.21 1.59 -22.99
N LYS A 74 19.25 2.87 -22.62
CA LYS A 74 19.92 3.29 -21.38
C LYS A 74 19.20 2.77 -20.15
N PRO A 75 19.93 2.52 -19.05
CA PRO A 75 19.32 2.18 -17.78
C PRO A 75 18.42 3.33 -17.29
N CYS A 76 17.24 2.98 -16.80
CA CYS A 76 16.26 3.90 -16.29
C CYS A 76 16.73 4.48 -14.95
N GLN A 77 16.85 5.80 -14.86
CA GLN A 77 16.97 6.47 -13.56
C GLN A 77 15.57 6.73 -13.03
N ALA A 78 15.19 6.01 -11.98
CA ALA A 78 13.85 6.09 -11.40
C ALA A 78 13.72 7.30 -10.46
N VAL A 79 13.82 8.50 -11.05
CA VAL A 79 13.66 9.78 -10.35
C VAL A 79 12.22 10.24 -10.49
N ILE A 80 11.51 10.35 -9.37
CA ILE A 80 10.13 10.82 -9.37
C ILE A 80 10.12 12.35 -9.35
N THR A 81 9.44 13.00 -10.28
CA THR A 81 9.28 14.47 -10.30
C THR A 81 7.98 14.92 -9.67
N LYS A 82 6.91 14.15 -9.86
CA LYS A 82 5.57 14.50 -9.40
C LYS A 82 4.72 13.26 -9.22
N TRP A 83 3.86 13.30 -8.20
CA TRP A 83 2.78 12.35 -7.98
C TRP A 83 1.43 12.94 -8.42
N THR A 84 0.55 12.09 -8.94
CA THR A 84 -0.84 12.37 -9.31
C THR A 84 -1.75 11.29 -8.73
N GLY A 85 -3.06 11.53 -8.63
CA GLY A 85 -4.01 10.55 -8.08
C GLY A 85 -3.89 10.34 -6.56
N PHE A 86 -3.41 11.35 -5.84
CA PHE A 86 -3.27 11.33 -4.37
C PHE A 86 -4.57 11.75 -3.67
N TYR A 87 -4.69 11.44 -2.38
CA TYR A 87 -5.85 11.81 -1.60
C TYR A 87 -5.83 13.30 -1.21
N GLU A 88 -6.78 14.09 -1.72
CA GLU A 88 -6.74 15.55 -1.56
C GLU A 88 -7.31 16.07 -0.23
N LYS A 89 -8.18 15.29 0.42
CA LYS A 89 -8.92 15.73 1.61
C LYS A 89 -8.06 15.79 2.86
N VAL A 90 -6.92 15.12 2.88
CA VAL A 90 -6.01 15.06 4.05
C VAL A 90 -4.63 15.52 3.63
N THR A 91 -4.12 16.52 4.36
CA THR A 91 -2.76 17.03 4.23
C THR A 91 -2.01 16.73 5.52
N LEU A 92 -0.85 16.10 5.41
CA LEU A 92 -0.03 15.74 6.56
C LEU A 92 0.79 16.95 7.02
N SER A 93 1.38 16.84 8.21
CA SER A 93 2.21 17.88 8.84
C SER A 93 3.40 18.31 7.97
N ASN A 94 3.85 17.46 7.04
CA ASN A 94 4.90 17.75 6.06
C ASN A 94 4.39 18.47 4.79
N GLN A 95 3.14 18.95 4.79
CA GLN A 95 2.43 19.49 3.62
C GLN A 95 2.31 18.49 2.45
N GLY A 96 2.57 17.21 2.69
CA GLY A 96 2.39 16.13 1.75
C GLY A 96 0.96 15.59 1.80
N LYS A 97 0.44 15.20 0.64
CA LYS A 97 -0.83 14.47 0.54
C LYS A 97 -0.56 12.96 0.55
N ILE A 98 -1.51 12.17 1.03
CA ILE A 98 -1.36 10.71 1.14
C ILE A 98 -1.47 10.09 -0.26
N LEU A 99 -0.56 9.16 -0.57
CA LEU A 99 -0.62 8.36 -1.79
C LEU A 99 -1.61 7.20 -1.63
N LEU A 100 -2.37 6.94 -2.67
CA LEU A 100 -3.33 5.85 -2.80
C LEU A 100 -2.81 4.83 -3.82
N GLU A 101 -3.38 3.63 -3.84
CA GLU A 101 -3.03 2.59 -4.82
C GLU A 101 -3.18 3.03 -6.29
N ASP A 102 -4.09 3.97 -6.56
CA ASP A 102 -4.32 4.54 -7.90
C ASP A 102 -3.40 5.73 -8.21
N SER A 103 -2.57 6.14 -7.26
CA SER A 103 -1.58 7.20 -7.46
C SER A 103 -0.54 6.78 -8.49
N LYS A 104 -0.14 7.74 -9.32
CA LYS A 104 0.86 7.56 -10.37
C LYS A 104 1.98 8.57 -10.21
N ALA A 105 3.17 8.16 -10.62
CA ALA A 105 4.36 9.00 -10.60
C ALA A 105 4.85 9.31 -12.01
N THR A 106 5.40 10.51 -12.15
CA THR A 106 6.05 10.99 -13.37
C THR A 106 7.56 10.96 -13.21
N CYS A 107 8.27 10.53 -14.25
CA CYS A 107 9.73 10.56 -14.36
C CYS A 107 10.13 11.65 -15.38
N PRO A 108 11.25 12.39 -15.19
CA PRO A 108 11.67 13.47 -16.09
C PRO A 108 11.99 12.99 -17.51
N LEU A 109 12.36 11.72 -17.66
CA LEU A 109 12.73 11.09 -18.93
C LEU A 109 11.56 10.35 -19.58
N GLY A 110 10.50 10.10 -18.81
CA GLY A 110 9.35 9.30 -19.21
C GLY A 110 8.17 10.14 -19.71
N ALA A 111 7.04 9.47 -19.85
CA ALA A 111 5.76 10.12 -20.04
C ALA A 111 5.20 10.60 -18.67
N PRO A 112 4.28 11.58 -18.66
CA PRO A 112 3.47 11.85 -17.46
C PRO A 112 2.79 10.55 -16.99
N ASP A 113 2.76 10.35 -15.68
CA ASP A 113 2.11 9.20 -15.02
C ASP A 113 2.61 7.81 -15.48
N CYS A 114 3.89 7.69 -15.83
CA CYS A 114 4.46 6.45 -16.33
C CYS A 114 4.69 5.36 -15.27
N ILE A 115 4.86 5.75 -14.00
CA ILE A 115 5.10 4.83 -12.87
C ILE A 115 3.78 4.57 -12.15
N LYS A 116 3.45 3.30 -11.97
CA LYS A 116 2.25 2.83 -11.27
C LYS A 116 2.62 2.06 -10.03
N ILE A 117 1.77 2.11 -9.01
CA ILE A 117 1.88 1.30 -7.81
C ILE A 117 1.14 -0.01 -8.08
N ILE A 118 1.83 -1.14 -7.88
CA ILE A 118 1.26 -2.48 -8.08
C ILE A 118 0.94 -3.16 -6.74
N ASP A 119 1.64 -2.78 -5.69
CA ASP A 119 1.43 -3.25 -4.33
C ASP A 119 1.54 -2.04 -3.40
N HIS A 120 0.46 -1.76 -2.66
CA HIS A 120 0.41 -0.67 -1.69
C HIS A 120 1.29 -0.93 -0.46
N GLY A 121 1.80 -2.15 -0.28
CA GLY A 121 2.76 -2.54 0.76
C GLY A 121 2.15 -2.69 2.15
N GLN A 122 0.82 -2.54 2.29
CA GLN A 122 0.14 -2.83 3.56
C GLN A 122 0.00 -4.34 3.72
N ILE A 123 0.21 -4.83 4.93
CA ILE A 123 -0.08 -6.23 5.26
C ILE A 123 -1.50 -6.24 5.82
N ALA A 124 -2.43 -6.84 5.08
CA ALA A 124 -3.79 -7.05 5.55
C ALA A 124 -3.79 -8.24 6.50
N GLU A 125 -3.80 -7.98 7.80
CA GLU A 125 -4.10 -9.03 8.78
C GLU A 125 -5.61 -9.27 8.79
N PRO A 126 -6.07 -10.53 8.76
CA PRO A 126 -7.48 -10.84 8.89
C PRO A 126 -7.97 -10.41 10.29
N SER A 127 -8.81 -9.39 10.34
CA SER A 127 -9.47 -8.95 11.57
C SER A 127 -10.65 -9.85 11.91
N GLU A 128 -11.12 -9.84 13.16
CA GLU A 128 -12.35 -10.54 13.59
C GLU A 128 -13.57 -10.19 12.72
N GLN A 129 -13.63 -8.98 12.16
CA GLN A 129 -14.68 -8.57 11.23
C GLN A 129 -14.56 -9.27 9.87
N ASN A 130 -13.34 -9.54 9.40
CA ASN A 130 -13.13 -10.36 8.20
C ASN A 130 -13.62 -11.80 8.45
N PHE A 131 -13.38 -12.37 9.63
CA PHE A 131 -13.91 -13.69 9.99
C PHE A 131 -15.44 -13.76 10.01
N LYS A 132 -16.12 -12.68 10.42
CA LYS A 132 -17.59 -12.57 10.41
C LYS A 132 -18.19 -12.39 9.01
N THR A 133 -17.39 -11.95 8.04
CA THR A 133 -17.85 -11.66 6.67
C THR A 133 -17.47 -12.77 5.68
N ILE A 134 -16.51 -13.63 6.04
CA ILE A 134 -16.06 -14.76 5.21
C ILE A 134 -17.14 -15.85 5.17
N ASN A 135 -17.35 -16.43 3.98
CA ASN A 135 -18.23 -17.57 3.82
C ASN A 135 -17.70 -18.77 4.65
N PRO A 136 -18.51 -19.39 5.52
CA PRO A 136 -18.06 -20.46 6.42
C PRO A 136 -17.45 -21.66 5.68
N MET A 137 -17.86 -21.94 4.44
CA MET A 137 -17.28 -23.01 3.62
C MET A 137 -15.83 -22.70 3.19
N LEU A 138 -15.55 -21.45 2.83
CA LEU A 138 -14.19 -20.98 2.49
C LEU A 138 -13.29 -20.97 3.72
N HIS A 139 -13.83 -20.59 4.89
CA HIS A 139 -13.06 -20.64 6.13
C HIS A 139 -12.65 -22.07 6.49
N ASN A 140 -13.57 -23.04 6.46
CA ASN A 140 -13.27 -24.44 6.78
C ASN A 140 -12.25 -25.07 5.81
N MET A 141 -12.14 -24.58 4.57
CA MET A 141 -11.12 -25.03 3.63
C MET A 141 -9.72 -24.52 3.99
N ILE A 142 -9.62 -23.27 4.44
CA ILE A 142 -8.35 -22.62 4.80
C ILE A 142 -7.90 -23.03 6.21
N ASN A 143 -8.84 -23.19 7.14
CA ASN A 143 -8.58 -23.54 8.52
C ASN A 143 -9.58 -24.60 9.05
N PRO A 144 -9.39 -25.88 8.71
CA PRO A 144 -10.30 -26.96 9.08
C PRO A 144 -10.31 -27.30 10.59
N MET A 145 -9.37 -26.76 11.38
CA MET A 145 -9.32 -26.97 12.83
C MET A 145 -10.14 -25.97 13.64
N VAL A 146 -10.64 -24.89 13.02
CA VAL A 146 -11.42 -23.86 13.69
C VAL A 146 -12.87 -23.94 13.25
N ASP A 147 -13.77 -24.22 14.19
CA ASP A 147 -15.21 -24.19 13.93
C ASP A 147 -15.72 -22.75 14.04
N VAL A 148 -16.01 -22.14 12.89
CA VAL A 148 -16.53 -20.76 12.82
C VAL A 148 -17.87 -20.57 13.51
N ARG A 149 -18.63 -21.65 13.77
CA ARG A 149 -19.91 -21.56 14.47
C ARG A 149 -19.73 -21.01 15.88
N ASP A 150 -18.60 -21.32 16.53
CA ASP A 150 -18.28 -20.84 17.88
C ASP A 150 -18.00 -19.33 17.92
N LEU A 151 -17.64 -18.70 16.79
CA LEU A 151 -17.40 -17.26 16.67
C LEU A 151 -18.69 -16.43 16.55
N TYR A 152 -19.83 -17.07 16.25
CA TYR A 152 -21.14 -16.42 16.17
C TYR A 152 -22.00 -16.62 17.42
N THR A 153 -21.57 -17.48 18.35
CA THR A 153 -22.17 -17.58 19.69
C THR A 153 -21.95 -16.26 20.42
N GLN A 154 -23.01 -15.48 20.55
CA GLN A 154 -23.00 -14.26 21.36
C GLN A 154 -22.64 -14.65 22.79
N GLU A 155 -21.56 -14.09 23.33
CA GLU A 155 -21.24 -14.24 24.76
C GLU A 155 -22.45 -13.74 25.56
N ALA A 156 -23.03 -14.63 26.36
CA ALA A 156 -24.14 -14.28 27.24
C ALA A 156 -23.64 -13.20 28.21
N LYS A 157 -24.15 -11.97 28.05
CA LYS A 157 -23.95 -10.92 29.05
C LYS A 157 -24.66 -11.38 30.32
N HIS A 158 -23.90 -11.77 31.33
CA HIS A 158 -24.39 -11.83 32.71
C HIS A 158 -24.81 -10.40 33.08
N GLU A 159 -26.11 -10.12 33.05
CA GLU A 159 -26.67 -9.02 33.82
C GLU A 159 -26.91 -9.57 35.23
N GLY A 160 -26.14 -9.06 36.19
CA GLY A 160 -26.15 -9.58 37.56
C GLY A 160 -27.56 -9.53 38.17
N ILE A 161 -27.88 -10.55 38.98
CA ILE A 161 -29.15 -10.64 39.70
C ILE A 161 -29.21 -9.51 40.73
N ILE A 162 -30.12 -8.55 40.53
CA ILE A 162 -30.42 -7.52 41.53
C ILE A 162 -31.35 -8.14 42.56
N PHE A 163 -30.83 -8.41 43.76
CA PHE A 163 -31.65 -8.74 44.93
C PHE A 163 -32.21 -7.43 45.50
N ASN A 164 -33.50 -7.16 45.30
CA ASN A 164 -34.21 -6.14 46.07
C ASN A 164 -34.50 -6.70 47.46
N GLN A 165 -33.95 -6.02 48.48
CA GLN A 165 -34.18 -6.26 49.89
C GLN A 165 -35.47 -5.60 50.37
#